data_AF-A0A7C4WZN8-F1
#
_entry.id   AF-A0A7C4WZN8-F1
#
_cell.length_a   1.000
_cell.length_b   1.000
_cell.length_c   1.000
_cell.angle_alpha   90.00
_cell.angle_beta   90.00
_cell.angle_gamma   90.00
#
_symmetry.space_group_name_H-M   'P 1'
#
loop_
_entity.id
_entity.type
_entity.pdbx_description
1 polymer ?
#
loop_
_entity_poly.entity_id
_entity_poly.type
_entity_poly.pdbx_seq_one_letter_code
_entity_poly.pdbx_strand_id
1 'polypeptide(L)'
;MTHEIKEIKGNAMRMRSLFIFFALILVMYSCGKKHLELPETPILSKSPGWVIVTAKWVRLKEQPAESAREISFLRYKDIAELQKRIYVPEAQGLWCEIRYEADSTNYIGWVKAQDVLVLESKEQALEVLKTME
;
A
#
# COMPACT_ATOMS: atom_id res chain seq x y z
N MET A 1 -73.59 -27.73 1.29
CA MET A 1 -72.91 -27.10 0.14
C MET A 1 -71.83 -26.17 0.70
N THR A 2 -70.73 -26.76 1.18
CA THR A 2 -69.75 -26.07 2.07
C THR A 2 -68.36 -26.70 1.92
N HIS A 3 -67.89 -26.92 0.69
CA HIS A 3 -66.58 -27.54 0.44
C HIS A 3 -65.62 -26.74 -0.44
N GLU A 4 -66.02 -25.58 -1.00
CA GLU A 4 -65.18 -24.87 -1.99
C GLU A 4 -64.27 -23.75 -1.43
N ILE A 5 -64.43 -23.30 -0.18
CA ILE A 5 -63.73 -22.07 0.28
C ILE A 5 -62.29 -22.36 0.78
N LYS A 6 -61.87 -23.63 0.91
CA LYS A 6 -60.60 -23.97 1.58
C LYS A 6 -59.36 -23.91 0.67
N GLU A 7 -59.49 -23.95 -0.65
CA GLU A 7 -58.33 -24.04 -1.55
C GLU A 7 -57.64 -22.70 -1.86
N ILE A 8 -58.33 -21.57 -1.78
CA ILE A 8 -57.76 -20.28 -2.23
C ILE A 8 -56.73 -19.71 -1.23
N LYS A 9 -56.80 -20.11 0.04
CA LYS A 9 -55.92 -19.59 1.11
C LYS A 9 -54.50 -20.20 1.11
N GLY A 10 -54.31 -21.39 0.54
CA GLY A 10 -53.02 -22.08 0.54
C GLY A 10 -51.99 -21.50 -0.43
N ASN A 11 -52.46 -20.96 -1.56
CA ASN A 11 -51.58 -20.46 -2.62
C ASN A 11 -51.06 -19.03 -2.35
N ALA A 12 -51.84 -18.20 -1.66
CA ALA A 12 -51.40 -16.85 -1.29
C ALA A 12 -50.28 -16.85 -0.22
N MET A 13 -50.25 -17.86 0.65
CA MET A 13 -49.21 -18.00 1.68
C MET A 13 -47.90 -18.56 1.11
N ARG A 14 -47.96 -19.53 0.17
CA ARG A 14 -46.78 -20.03 -0.57
C ARG A 14 -46.18 -18.96 -1.48
N MET A 15 -46.99 -18.15 -2.13
CA MET A 15 -46.51 -17.09 -3.04
C MET A 15 -45.82 -15.95 -2.26
N ARG A 16 -46.35 -15.53 -1.11
CA ARG A 16 -45.68 -14.55 -0.21
C ARG A 16 -44.33 -15.07 0.32
N SER A 17 -44.24 -16.36 0.65
CA SER A 17 -42.99 -16.97 1.10
C SER A 17 -41.92 -16.99 0.01
N LEU A 18 -42.30 -17.20 -1.26
CA LEU A 18 -41.38 -17.17 -2.40
C LEU A 18 -40.85 -15.76 -2.67
N PHE A 19 -41.70 -14.72 -2.54
CA PHE A 19 -41.28 -13.33 -2.70
C PHE A 19 -40.28 -12.88 -1.63
N ILE A 20 -40.47 -13.30 -0.38
CA ILE A 20 -39.53 -12.98 0.73
C ILE A 20 -38.19 -13.69 0.51
N PHE A 21 -38.21 -14.95 0.08
CA PHE A 21 -36.99 -15.70 -0.21
C PHE A 21 -36.20 -15.10 -1.38
N PHE A 22 -36.90 -14.66 -2.43
CA PHE A 22 -36.27 -13.99 -3.58
C PHE A 22 -35.68 -12.62 -3.21
N ALA A 23 -36.39 -11.85 -2.38
CA ALA A 23 -35.87 -10.58 -1.86
C ALA A 23 -34.63 -10.77 -0.98
N LEU A 24 -34.55 -11.85 -0.19
CA LEU A 24 -33.39 -12.15 0.65
C LEU A 24 -32.14 -12.51 -0.17
N ILE A 25 -32.30 -13.25 -1.27
CA ILE A 25 -31.21 -13.57 -2.20
C ILE A 25 -30.68 -12.30 -2.88
N LEU A 26 -31.56 -11.37 -3.26
CA LEU A 26 -31.18 -10.10 -3.89
C LEU A 26 -30.32 -9.21 -2.99
N VAL A 27 -30.51 -9.24 -1.66
CA VAL A 27 -29.71 -8.46 -0.71
C VAL A 27 -28.28 -9.02 -0.59
N MET A 28 -28.09 -10.33 -0.73
CA MET A 28 -26.75 -10.96 -0.64
C MET A 28 -25.85 -10.64 -1.85
N TYR A 29 -26.43 -10.30 -3.00
CA TYR A 29 -25.66 -9.95 -4.21
C TYR A 29 -25.24 -8.47 -4.30
N SER A 30 -25.61 -7.62 -3.32
CA SER A 30 -25.33 -6.18 -3.38
C SER A 30 -23.97 -5.76 -2.82
N CYS A 31 -23.11 -6.69 -2.40
CA CYS A 31 -21.77 -6.38 -1.90
C CYS A 31 -20.69 -6.59 -2.98
N GLY A 32 -20.86 -5.92 -4.12
CA GLY A 32 -19.80 -5.76 -5.10
C GLY A 32 -18.81 -4.69 -4.61
N LYS A 33 -17.71 -5.10 -3.99
CA LYS A 33 -16.59 -4.21 -3.66
C LYS A 33 -16.04 -3.60 -4.96
N LYS A 34 -16.45 -2.38 -5.28
CA LYS A 34 -15.85 -1.59 -6.35
C LYS A 34 -14.47 -1.13 -5.86
N HIS A 35 -13.43 -1.78 -6.35
CA HIS A 35 -12.07 -1.25 -6.24
C HIS A 35 -12.01 -0.04 -7.17
N LEU A 36 -12.05 1.16 -6.59
CA LEU A 36 -11.83 2.39 -7.32
C LEU A 36 -10.33 2.45 -7.61
N GLU A 37 -9.92 1.93 -8.77
CA GLU A 37 -8.63 2.24 -9.36
C GLU A 37 -8.65 3.73 -9.72
N LEU A 38 -8.09 4.55 -8.84
CA LEU A 38 -7.82 5.94 -9.14
C LEU A 38 -6.85 5.96 -10.33
N PRO A 39 -7.12 6.73 -11.40
CA PRO A 39 -6.17 6.91 -12.47
C PRO A 39 -4.89 7.50 -11.87
N GLU A 40 -3.73 6.97 -12.28
CA GLU A 40 -2.44 7.54 -11.95
C GLU A 40 -2.44 8.99 -12.42
N THR A 41 -2.61 9.93 -11.49
CA THR A 41 -2.54 11.34 -11.81
C THR A 41 -1.18 11.57 -12.48
N PRO A 42 -1.12 12.31 -13.61
CA PRO A 42 0.14 12.59 -14.28
C PRO A 42 1.03 13.32 -13.28
N ILE A 43 1.98 12.58 -12.74
CA ILE A 43 2.93 13.08 -11.75
C ILE A 43 3.77 14.07 -12.56
N LEU A 44 3.47 15.36 -12.40
CA LEU A 44 4.40 16.43 -12.73
C LEU A 44 5.78 15.93 -12.36
N SER A 45 6.64 15.87 -13.37
CA SER A 45 7.99 15.31 -13.42
C SER A 45 8.93 15.91 -12.36
N LYS A 46 8.58 15.77 -11.08
CA LYS A 46 9.50 15.90 -9.96
C LYS A 46 10.38 14.66 -10.05
N SER A 47 11.66 14.92 -10.31
CA SER A 47 12.73 13.93 -10.15
C SER A 47 12.45 13.04 -8.92
N PRO A 48 12.75 11.74 -8.97
CA PRO A 48 12.84 10.93 -7.75
C PRO A 48 13.64 11.73 -6.71
N GLY A 49 13.07 11.87 -5.51
CA GLY A 49 13.70 12.61 -4.42
C GLY A 49 15.03 11.97 -4.01
N TRP A 50 15.68 12.52 -2.99
CA TRP A 50 16.94 11.99 -2.47
C TRP A 50 16.77 11.65 -1.01
N VAL A 51 17.51 10.64 -0.54
CA VAL A 51 17.56 10.28 0.88
C VAL A 51 18.96 10.42 1.44
N ILE A 52 19.06 10.87 2.68
CA ILE A 52 20.27 10.78 3.49
C ILE A 52 19.99 9.84 4.65
N VAL A 53 20.88 8.88 4.88
CA VAL A 53 20.78 7.96 6.02
C VAL A 53 21.15 8.70 7.31
N THR A 54 20.20 8.75 8.25
CA THR A 54 20.37 9.46 9.53
C THR A 54 20.72 8.52 10.68
N ALA A 55 20.37 7.23 10.57
CA ALA A 55 20.79 6.22 11.53
C ALA A 55 22.27 5.80 11.32
N LYS A 56 22.92 5.30 12.37
CA LYS A 56 24.33 4.85 12.30
C LYS A 56 24.56 3.78 11.23
N TRP A 57 23.63 2.84 11.16
CA TRP A 57 23.63 1.71 10.22
C TRP A 57 22.19 1.36 9.87
N VAL A 58 21.93 1.14 8.59
CA VAL A 58 20.63 0.73 8.06
C VAL A 58 20.81 -0.48 7.18
N ARG A 59 19.91 -1.46 7.30
CA ARG A 59 19.89 -2.64 6.44
C ARG A 59 19.02 -2.35 5.23
N LEU A 60 19.57 -2.52 4.04
CA LEU A 60 18.79 -2.46 2.81
C LEU A 60 18.10 -3.80 2.60
N LYS A 61 16.77 -3.79 2.49
CA LYS A 61 15.96 -5.00 2.42
C LYS A 61 15.40 -5.22 1.02
N GLU A 62 15.22 -6.47 0.63
CA GLU A 62 14.60 -6.82 -0.66
C GLU A 62 13.11 -6.45 -0.71
N GLN A 63 12.44 -6.44 0.45
CA GLN A 63 11.02 -6.10 0.59
C GLN A 63 10.81 -5.19 1.81
N PRO A 64 9.72 -4.39 1.84
CA PRO A 64 9.41 -3.49 2.93
C PRO A 64 8.79 -4.22 4.13
N ALA A 65 9.53 -5.18 4.69
CA ALA A 65 9.12 -6.00 5.82
C ALA A 65 10.31 -6.29 6.76
N GLU A 66 10.07 -6.36 8.07
CA GLU A 66 11.14 -6.62 9.05
C GLU A 66 11.86 -7.95 8.79
N SER A 67 11.11 -8.99 8.39
CA SER A 67 11.64 -10.33 8.12
C SER A 67 12.27 -10.48 6.74
N ALA A 68 12.25 -9.44 5.90
CA ALA A 68 12.79 -9.52 4.55
C ALA A 68 14.31 -9.67 4.55
N ARG A 69 14.80 -10.40 3.54
CA ARG A 69 16.22 -10.62 3.27
C ARG A 69 16.96 -9.29 3.13
N GLU A 70 18.14 -9.24 3.72
CA GLU A 70 19.06 -8.10 3.64
C GLU A 70 19.93 -8.27 2.40
N ILE A 71 19.97 -7.24 1.56
CA ILE A 71 20.69 -7.25 0.28
C ILE A 71 21.94 -6.36 0.30
N SER A 72 21.98 -5.38 1.21
CA SER A 72 23.12 -4.49 1.43
C SER A 72 22.97 -3.76 2.77
N PHE A 73 23.91 -2.89 3.10
CA PHE A 73 23.87 -2.01 4.26
C PHE A 73 24.23 -0.58 3.85
N LEU A 74 23.62 0.39 4.51
CA LEU A 74 23.97 1.80 4.39
C LEU A 74 24.47 2.32 5.74
N ARG A 75 25.38 3.29 5.68
CA ARG A 75 25.97 3.96 6.84
C ARG A 75 25.36 5.34 7.01
N TYR A 76 25.50 5.88 8.21
CA TYR A 76 25.23 7.29 8.47
C TYR A 76 25.87 8.17 7.39
N LYS A 77 25.13 9.16 6.89
CA LYS A 77 25.52 10.08 5.82
C LYS A 77 25.60 9.45 4.42
N ASP A 78 25.25 8.18 4.24
CA ASP A 78 25.07 7.64 2.89
C ASP A 78 23.89 8.32 2.19
N ILE A 79 24.03 8.54 0.89
CA ILE A 79 23.05 9.20 0.04
C ILE A 79 22.55 8.23 -1.03
N ALA A 80 21.24 8.25 -1.31
CA ALA A 80 20.62 7.38 -2.32
C ALA A 80 19.44 8.08 -3.00
N GLU A 81 19.07 7.59 -4.20
CA GLU A 81 17.90 8.10 -4.94
C GLU A 81 16.62 7.45 -4.41
N LEU A 82 15.63 8.25 -4.01
CA LEU A 82 14.30 7.77 -3.62
C LEU A 82 13.51 7.35 -4.86
N GLN A 83 13.19 6.06 -4.97
CA GLN A 83 12.35 5.54 -6.06
C GLN A 83 10.86 5.60 -5.68
N LYS A 84 10.53 5.18 -4.45
CA LYS A 84 9.13 5.05 -4.00
C LYS A 84 9.00 5.21 -2.50
N ARG A 85 7.82 5.64 -2.04
CA ARG A 85 7.44 5.67 -0.62
C ARG A 85 6.09 4.99 -0.46
N ILE A 86 5.99 4.02 0.46
CA ILE A 86 4.74 3.32 0.74
C ILE A 86 4.52 3.16 2.24
N TYR A 87 3.26 3.09 2.64
CA TYR A 87 2.88 2.65 3.98
C TYR A 87 2.56 1.16 3.93
N VAL A 88 3.16 0.38 4.84
CA VAL A 88 2.93 -1.06 4.96
C VAL A 88 2.20 -1.31 6.28
N PRO A 89 0.89 -1.63 6.26
CA PRO A 89 0.09 -1.84 7.45
C PRO A 89 0.62 -2.97 8.35
N GLU A 90 1.08 -4.07 7.76
CA GLU A 90 1.58 -5.25 8.47
C GLU A 90 2.88 -4.96 9.23
N ALA A 91 3.72 -4.07 8.69
CA ALA A 91 4.93 -3.59 9.33
C ALA A 91 4.71 -2.31 10.17
N GLN A 92 3.45 -1.83 10.24
CA GLN A 92 3.04 -0.61 10.93
C GLN A 92 3.94 0.60 10.65
N GLY A 93 4.39 0.75 9.40
CA GLY A 93 5.50 1.63 9.12
C GLY A 93 5.50 2.14 7.69
N LEU A 94 6.20 3.26 7.52
CA LEU A 94 6.45 3.85 6.22
C LEU A 94 7.82 3.42 5.73
N TRP A 95 7.88 3.02 4.47
CA TRP A 95 9.07 2.46 3.83
C TRP A 95 9.43 3.26 2.59
N CYS A 96 10.72 3.39 2.35
CA CYS A 96 11.31 4.05 1.19
C CYS A 96 12.05 3.01 0.35
N GLU A 97 11.69 2.88 -0.92
CA GLU A 97 12.50 2.17 -1.90
C GLU A 97 13.56 3.14 -2.43
N ILE A 98 14.81 2.71 -2.37
CA ILE A 98 15.96 3.55 -2.71
C ILE A 98 16.85 2.81 -3.71
N ARG A 99 17.46 3.57 -4.63
CA ARG A 99 18.56 3.11 -5.47
C ARG A 99 19.86 3.62 -4.87
N TYR A 100 20.71 2.70 -4.47
CA TYR A 100 21.99 2.97 -3.81
C TYR A 100 23.12 2.35 -4.62
N GLU A 101 24.13 3.15 -4.93
CA GLU A 101 25.32 2.72 -5.67
C GLU A 101 26.49 2.55 -4.69
N ALA A 102 27.03 1.33 -4.61
CA ALA A 102 28.21 1.02 -3.81
C ALA A 102 29.11 0.04 -4.57
N ASP A 103 30.42 0.30 -4.57
CA ASP A 103 31.44 -0.54 -5.21
C ASP A 103 31.09 -0.92 -6.67
N SER A 104 30.63 0.06 -7.45
CA SER A 104 30.17 -0.10 -8.85
C SER A 104 28.98 -1.04 -9.03
N THR A 105 28.27 -1.37 -7.94
CA THR A 105 27.06 -2.18 -7.93
C THR A 105 25.86 -1.31 -7.56
N ASN A 106 24.80 -1.40 -8.36
CA ASN A 106 23.54 -0.72 -8.08
C ASN A 106 22.60 -1.65 -7.31
N TYR A 107 22.22 -1.24 -6.11
CA TYR A 107 21.23 -1.90 -5.28
C TYR A 107 19.91 -1.14 -5.34
N ILE A 108 18.80 -1.88 -5.45
CA ILE A 108 17.45 -1.32 -5.29
C ILE A 108 16.79 -2.09 -4.15
N GLY A 109 16.36 -1.38 -3.11
CA GLY A 109 15.76 -2.02 -1.95
C GLY A 109 15.11 -1.03 -1.00
N TRP A 110 14.64 -1.56 0.12
CA TRP A 110 13.75 -0.89 1.04
C TRP A 110 14.44 -0.58 2.36
N VAL A 111 14.20 0.63 2.86
CA VAL A 111 14.60 1.11 4.19
C VAL A 111 13.40 1.74 4.89
N LYS A 112 13.41 1.81 6.22
CA LYS A 112 12.35 2.50 6.95
C LYS A 112 12.49 4.01 6.76
N ALA A 113 11.37 4.69 6.59
CA ALA A 113 11.35 6.14 6.42
C ALA A 113 11.88 6.90 7.66
N GLN A 114 11.85 6.29 8.85
CA GLN A 114 12.37 6.90 10.07
C GLN A 114 13.91 6.93 10.12
N ASP A 115 14.58 6.07 9.36
CA ASP A 115 16.04 5.92 9.37
C ASP A 115 16.71 6.80 8.30
N VAL A 116 15.91 7.56 7.55
CA VAL A 116 16.35 8.41 6.45
C VAL A 116 15.68 9.78 6.49
N LEU A 117 16.40 10.79 6.03
CA LEU A 117 15.87 12.11 5.72
C LEU A 117 15.59 12.18 4.22
N VAL A 118 14.33 12.44 3.84
CA VAL A 118 13.91 12.60 2.44
C VAL A 118 13.99 14.08 2.05
N LEU A 119 14.61 14.35 0.90
CA LEU A 119 14.83 15.67 0.33
C LEU A 119 14.39 15.70 -1.13
N GLU A 120 14.09 16.90 -1.65
CA GLU A 120 13.49 17.03 -2.98
C GLU A 120 14.51 16.85 -4.11
N SER A 121 15.77 17.26 -3.89
CA SER A 121 16.82 17.23 -4.90
C SER A 121 18.16 16.74 -4.37
N LYS A 122 19.03 16.36 -5.30
CA LYS A 122 20.41 15.92 -4.98
C LYS A 122 21.20 17.05 -4.35
N GLU A 123 21.04 18.26 -4.88
CA GLU A 123 21.72 19.46 -4.44
C GLU A 123 21.37 19.76 -2.98
N GLN A 124 20.08 19.71 -2.65
CA GLN A 124 19.61 19.87 -1.28
C GLN A 124 20.19 18.81 -0.36
N ALA A 125 20.26 17.55 -0.81
CA ALA A 125 20.87 16.48 -0.03
C ALA A 125 22.36 16.70 0.22
N LEU A 126 23.11 17.13 -0.79
CA LEU A 126 24.53 17.44 -0.65
C LEU A 126 24.79 18.67 0.24
N GLU A 127 23.90 19.66 0.25
CA GLU A 127 23.97 20.81 1.16
C GLU A 127 23.75 20.40 2.61
N VAL A 128 22.70 19.63 2.88
CA VAL A 128 22.42 19.10 4.24
C VAL A 128 23.55 18.18 4.70
N LEU A 129 24.13 17.38 3.82
CA LEU A 129 25.23 16.49 4.17
C LEU A 129 26.46 17.24 4.71
N LYS A 130 26.72 18.45 4.20
CA LYS A 130 27.83 19.31 4.66
C LYS A 130 27.60 19.89 6.05
N THR A 131 26.34 20.01 6.49
CA THR A 131 26.00 20.59 7.81
C THR A 131 25.84 19.53 8.89
N MET A 132 25.76 18.25 8.51
CA MET A 132 25.79 17.14 9.44
C MET A 132 27.25 16.95 9.92
N GLU A 133 27.54 17.31 11.16
CA GLU A 133 28.80 17.00 11.85
C GLU A 133 28.81 15.55 12.36
#